data_AF-A0A382QP08-F1
#
_entry.id   AF-A0A382QP08-F1
#
_cell.length_a   1.000
_cell.length_b   1.000
_cell.length_c   1.000
_cell.angle_alpha   90.00
_cell.angle_beta   90.00
_cell.angle_gamma   90.00
#
_symmetry.space_group_name_H-M   'P 1'
#
loop_
_entity.id
_entity.type
_entity.pdbx_description
1 polymer ?
#
loop_
_entity_poly.entity_id
_entity_poly.type
_entity_poly.pdbx_seq_one_letter_code
_entity_poly.pdbx_strand_id
1 'polypeptide(L)'
;SLVIQNRGLNNSNGSVTLGITPLNSYSSLSVDNITIATLPARSSDTTDILLSVSSEIENGTKGGLIISLHDSSSFNRLDTVSIIFGDHEEIFYDGAENGMIEWSEDDNWGTIFDASEGLSSITDSPVGNYIGDWGTSKTQLSRIINFSGIFYPFITFDAKWDIEQSYDFVQFQASTDGVNWTPLTGNYTSIGSGSGVQTTGEPIYDGLQEDWINETIDLSFYTNKPRVWFRFALKSDGAIEEDGFYFDNFYIHGYSRFMKGDINQDNSINIYDLIMLIEFVILGNTLPDHIFPLADINFDNSINSDDIVSLLYLIMNSY
;
A
#
# COMPACT_ATOMS: atom_id res chain seq x y z
N SER A 1 7.16 -20.82 1.87
CA SER A 1 8.11 -21.56 2.71
C SER A 1 8.35 -20.82 4.01
N LEU A 2 8.58 -21.54 5.10
CA LEU A 2 8.93 -21.00 6.42
C LEU A 2 10.36 -21.39 6.77
N VAL A 3 11.13 -20.42 7.27
CA VAL A 3 12.50 -20.63 7.74
C VAL A 3 12.50 -20.65 9.26
N ILE A 4 12.90 -21.77 9.84
CA ILE A 4 13.02 -21.96 11.28
C ILE A 4 14.48 -21.85 11.66
N GLN A 5 14.81 -20.97 12.60
CA GLN A 5 16.19 -20.70 12.97
C GLN A 5 16.47 -21.06 14.43
N ASN A 6 17.54 -21.82 14.67
CA ASN A 6 18.10 -21.96 15.99
C ASN A 6 19.09 -20.82 16.26
N ARG A 7 18.64 -19.80 16.99
CA ARG A 7 19.48 -18.68 17.41
C ARG A 7 20.33 -18.97 18.66
N GLY A 8 20.21 -20.18 19.22
CA GLY A 8 20.94 -20.64 20.38
C GLY A 8 22.38 -21.04 20.08
N LEU A 9 23.16 -21.22 21.14
CA LEU A 9 24.56 -21.69 21.08
C LEU A 9 24.67 -23.22 21.10
N ASN A 10 23.58 -23.93 21.43
CA ASN A 10 23.51 -25.38 21.45
C ASN A 10 22.50 -25.87 20.39
N ASN A 11 22.63 -27.13 20.00
CA ASN A 11 21.62 -27.80 19.19
C ASN A 11 20.27 -27.85 19.95
N SER A 12 19.17 -27.97 19.22
CA SER A 12 17.87 -28.22 19.85
C SER A 12 17.92 -29.47 20.74
N ASN A 13 17.17 -29.43 21.84
CA ASN A 13 17.08 -30.55 22.75
C ASN A 13 16.05 -31.56 22.21
N GLY A 14 16.55 -32.46 21.36
CA GLY A 14 15.71 -33.37 20.59
C GLY A 14 15.04 -32.67 19.41
N SER A 15 13.89 -33.21 19.01
CA SER A 15 13.14 -32.67 17.89
C SER A 15 12.44 -31.37 18.24
N VAL A 16 12.45 -30.44 17.28
CA VAL A 16 11.67 -29.22 17.33
C VAL A 16 10.31 -29.52 16.73
N THR A 17 9.25 -29.28 17.51
CA THR A 17 7.86 -29.44 17.09
C THR A 17 7.27 -28.07 16.77
N LEU A 18 6.68 -27.98 15.58
CA LEU A 18 5.88 -26.87 15.12
C LEU A 18 4.41 -27.30 15.22
N GLY A 19 3.63 -26.69 16.12
CA GLY A 19 2.17 -26.78 16.09
C GLY A 19 1.62 -25.63 15.26
N ILE A 20 0.76 -25.91 14.28
CA ILE A 20 0.31 -24.96 13.28
C ILE A 20 -1.22 -24.90 13.36
N THR A 21 -1.76 -23.69 13.42
CA THR A 21 -3.21 -23.47 13.40
C THR A 21 -3.55 -22.35 12.41
N PRO A 22 -4.66 -22.45 11.66
CA PRO A 22 -5.08 -21.36 10.79
C PRO A 22 -5.47 -20.12 11.62
N LEU A 23 -5.18 -18.93 11.10
CA LEU A 23 -5.49 -17.67 11.78
C LEU A 23 -7.00 -17.37 11.80
N ASN A 24 -7.78 -17.96 10.90
CA ASN A 24 -9.23 -17.78 10.81
C ASN A 24 -9.95 -19.07 10.41
N SER A 25 -11.28 -19.07 10.49
CA SER A 25 -12.13 -20.22 10.13
C SER A 25 -12.30 -20.44 8.62
N TYR A 26 -11.84 -19.52 7.78
CA TYR A 26 -11.90 -19.62 6.32
C TYR A 26 -10.69 -20.34 5.73
N SER A 27 -9.69 -20.63 6.55
CA SER A 27 -8.44 -21.26 6.16
C SER A 27 -8.35 -22.67 6.72
N SER A 28 -7.78 -23.59 5.95
CA SER A 28 -7.56 -24.98 6.35
C SER A 28 -6.13 -25.42 6.03
N LEU A 29 -5.65 -26.40 6.79
CA LEU A 29 -4.30 -26.92 6.70
C LEU A 29 -4.30 -28.39 6.30
N SER A 30 -3.28 -28.79 5.55
CA SER A 30 -3.02 -30.21 5.29
C SER A 30 -2.38 -30.92 6.50
N VAL A 31 -1.74 -30.16 7.38
CA VAL A 31 -1.05 -30.65 8.58
C VAL A 31 -1.20 -29.66 9.74
N ASP A 32 -1.44 -30.20 10.93
CA ASP A 32 -1.54 -29.40 12.17
C ASP A 32 -0.22 -29.35 12.93
N ASN A 33 0.76 -30.19 12.53
CA ASN A 33 2.09 -30.19 13.11
C ASN A 33 3.18 -30.65 12.13
N ILE A 34 4.38 -30.13 12.33
CA ILE A 34 5.61 -30.54 11.63
C ILE A 34 6.70 -30.77 12.67
N THR A 35 7.53 -31.79 12.48
CA THR A 35 8.64 -32.10 13.38
C THR A 35 9.97 -32.04 12.64
N ILE A 36 10.91 -31.25 13.17
CA ILE A 36 12.29 -31.16 12.70
C ILE A 36 13.15 -31.96 13.69
N ALA A 37 13.86 -32.99 13.21
CA ALA A 37 14.49 -33.99 14.08
C ALA A 37 15.53 -33.43 15.07
N THR A 38 16.45 -32.59 14.60
CA THR A 38 17.39 -31.83 15.44
C THR A 38 17.83 -30.63 14.63
N LEU A 39 17.79 -29.45 15.23
CA LEU A 39 18.23 -28.21 14.61
C LEU A 39 19.56 -27.76 15.23
N PRO A 40 20.69 -27.89 14.50
CA PRO A 40 22.00 -27.49 15.01
C PRO A 40 22.06 -26.06 15.53
N ALA A 41 23.02 -25.78 16.42
CA ALA A 41 23.27 -24.42 16.87
C ALA A 41 23.54 -23.48 15.69
N ARG A 42 22.92 -22.30 15.68
CA ARG A 42 23.11 -21.27 14.65
C ARG A 42 22.76 -21.72 13.22
N SER A 43 21.97 -22.77 13.06
CA SER A 43 21.49 -23.21 11.75
C SER A 43 20.01 -22.88 11.54
N SER A 44 19.58 -23.03 10.30
CA SER A 44 18.18 -22.95 9.90
C SER A 44 17.74 -24.24 9.21
N ASP A 45 16.43 -24.47 9.24
CA ASP A 45 15.76 -25.47 8.41
C ASP A 45 14.55 -24.82 7.75
N THR A 46 14.14 -25.33 6.61
CA THR A 46 13.04 -24.78 5.81
C THR A 46 11.95 -25.82 5.66
N THR A 47 10.71 -25.41 5.90
CA THR A 47 9.55 -26.26 5.71
C THR A 47 8.47 -25.54 4.92
N ASP A 48 7.66 -26.31 4.20
CA ASP A 48 6.54 -25.79 3.43
C ASP A 48 5.23 -26.18 4.09
N ILE A 49 4.37 -25.19 4.26
CA ILE A 49 3.01 -25.37 4.77
C ILE A 49 2.06 -25.01 3.63
N LEU A 50 1.23 -25.96 3.23
CA LEU A 50 0.14 -25.70 2.30
C LEU A 50 -1.07 -25.19 3.06
N LEU A 51 -1.39 -23.92 2.87
CA LEU A 51 -2.59 -23.27 3.37
C LEU A 51 -3.63 -23.25 2.25
N SER A 52 -4.79 -23.84 2.50
CA SER A 52 -5.94 -23.76 1.61
C SER A 52 -6.96 -22.78 2.17
N VAL A 53 -7.69 -22.10 1.30
CA VAL A 53 -8.64 -21.04 1.66
C VAL A 53 -9.97 -21.33 0.99
N SER A 54 -11.07 -21.07 1.70
CA SER A 54 -12.41 -21.20 1.15
C SER A 54 -12.60 -20.29 -0.06
N SER A 55 -13.33 -20.76 -1.07
CA SER A 55 -13.79 -19.91 -2.18
C SER A 55 -14.84 -18.88 -1.77
N GLU A 56 -15.40 -19.01 -0.55
CA GLU A 56 -16.37 -18.06 0.02
C GLU A 56 -15.68 -16.90 0.76
N ILE A 57 -14.34 -16.82 0.73
CA ILE A 57 -13.63 -15.77 1.43
C ILE A 57 -13.85 -14.43 0.73
N GLU A 58 -14.22 -13.42 1.51
CA GLU A 58 -14.28 -12.04 1.00
C GLU A 58 -12.87 -11.54 0.71
N ASN A 59 -12.77 -10.70 -0.31
CA ASN A 59 -11.53 -10.05 -0.67
C ASN A 59 -10.98 -9.20 0.50
N GLY A 60 -9.66 -9.10 0.63
CA GLY A 60 -9.06 -8.37 1.75
C GLY A 60 -9.31 -9.03 3.11
N THR A 61 -9.59 -10.33 3.17
CA THR A 61 -9.69 -11.05 4.45
C THR A 61 -8.30 -11.42 4.95
N LYS A 62 -7.95 -10.95 6.16
CA LYS A 62 -6.71 -11.35 6.81
C LYS A 62 -6.80 -12.78 7.31
N GLY A 63 -5.87 -13.61 6.88
CA GLY A 63 -5.65 -14.96 7.38
C GLY A 63 -4.17 -15.27 7.51
N GLY A 64 -3.83 -16.56 7.43
CA GLY A 64 -2.46 -17.03 7.65
C GLY A 64 -2.39 -18.07 8.76
N LEU A 65 -1.29 -18.09 9.50
CA LEU A 65 -0.90 -19.17 10.40
C LEU A 65 -0.49 -18.63 11.77
N ILE A 66 -0.95 -19.28 12.82
CA ILE A 66 -0.37 -19.17 14.16
C ILE A 66 0.53 -20.40 14.35
N ILE A 67 1.81 -20.16 14.61
CA ILE A 67 2.84 -21.19 14.75
C ILE A 67 3.31 -21.22 16.20
N SER A 68 3.27 -22.40 16.79
CA SER A 68 3.86 -22.70 18.10
C SER A 68 5.13 -23.54 17.90
N LEU A 69 6.25 -23.13 18.49
CA LEU A 69 7.56 -23.73 18.31
C LEU A 69 8.16 -24.10 19.66
N HIS A 70 8.51 -25.36 19.83
CA HIS A 70 9.25 -25.83 21.01
C HIS A 70 10.08 -27.08 20.71
N ASP A 71 11.16 -27.28 21.46
CA ASP A 71 11.81 -28.57 21.66
C ASP A 71 11.46 -29.14 23.05
N SER A 72 12.13 -30.21 23.46
CA SER A 72 11.85 -30.91 24.73
C SER A 72 12.09 -30.07 26.00
N SER A 73 12.79 -28.93 25.89
CA SER A 73 13.19 -28.10 27.03
C SER A 73 13.00 -26.59 26.83
N SER A 74 12.74 -26.14 25.61
CA SER A 74 12.50 -24.74 25.30
C SER A 74 11.09 -24.32 25.73
N PHE A 75 10.93 -23.07 26.12
CA PHE A 75 9.60 -22.47 26.22
C PHE A 75 8.91 -22.45 24.86
N ASN A 76 7.60 -22.70 24.86
CA ASN A 76 6.79 -22.58 23.65
C ASN A 76 6.82 -21.13 23.15
N ARG A 77 7.25 -20.95 21.91
CA ARG A 77 7.25 -19.67 21.21
C ARG A 77 6.09 -19.63 20.25
N LEU A 78 5.26 -18.61 20.37
CA LEU A 78 4.18 -18.35 19.43
C LEU A 78 4.59 -17.25 18.47
N ASP A 79 4.33 -17.46 17.20
CA ASP A 79 4.51 -16.48 16.13
C ASP A 79 3.29 -16.52 15.20
N THR A 80 3.06 -15.44 14.46
CA THR A 80 1.94 -15.31 13.53
C THR A 80 2.42 -14.86 12.17
N VAL A 81 2.15 -15.67 11.16
CA VAL A 81 2.34 -15.31 9.76
C VAL A 81 0.99 -14.84 9.24
N SER A 82 0.90 -13.58 8.81
CA SER A 82 -0.34 -13.01 8.27
C SER A 82 -0.25 -12.88 6.76
N ILE A 83 -1.36 -13.17 6.08
CA ILE A 83 -1.55 -13.01 4.63
C ILE A 83 -2.90 -12.33 4.43
N ILE A 84 -2.99 -11.41 3.46
CA ILE A 84 -4.27 -10.87 3.00
C ILE A 84 -4.73 -11.70 1.81
N PHE A 85 -5.91 -12.30 1.92
CA PHE A 85 -6.47 -13.14 0.87
C PHE A 85 -7.34 -12.35 -0.11
N GLY A 86 -7.32 -12.82 -1.35
CA GLY A 86 -8.02 -12.23 -2.49
C GLY A 86 -7.08 -11.41 -3.37
N ASP A 87 -7.63 -10.79 -4.40
CA ASP A 87 -6.92 -9.99 -5.39
C ASP A 87 -7.14 -8.51 -5.08
N HIS A 88 -6.05 -7.73 -5.04
CA HIS A 88 -6.16 -6.29 -4.94
C HIS A 88 -6.63 -5.71 -6.28
N GLU A 89 -7.26 -4.55 -6.22
CA GLU A 89 -7.62 -3.73 -7.36
C GLU A 89 -6.71 -2.51 -7.45
N GLU A 90 -6.55 -1.98 -8.66
CA GLU A 90 -5.92 -0.69 -8.93
C GLU A 90 -6.95 0.42 -8.72
N ILE A 91 -6.65 1.32 -7.79
CA ILE A 91 -7.48 2.48 -7.44
C ILE A 91 -7.01 3.71 -8.21
N PHE A 92 -5.71 3.81 -8.44
CA PHE A 92 -5.08 4.90 -9.16
C PHE A 92 -3.75 4.44 -9.76
N TYR A 93 -3.43 4.98 -10.93
CA TYR A 93 -2.15 4.80 -11.58
C TYR A 93 -1.73 6.09 -12.30
N ASP A 94 -0.45 6.45 -12.15
CA ASP A 94 0.23 7.43 -12.99
C ASP A 94 1.66 6.97 -13.28
N GLY A 95 1.96 6.76 -14.57
CA GLY A 95 3.30 6.44 -15.07
C GLY A 95 4.06 7.65 -15.60
N ALA A 96 3.69 8.88 -15.20
CA ALA A 96 4.36 10.14 -15.54
C ALA A 96 4.41 10.54 -17.04
N GLU A 97 3.87 9.73 -17.95
CA GLU A 97 3.87 9.96 -19.41
C GLU A 97 3.01 11.15 -19.88
N ASN A 98 2.13 11.67 -19.01
CA ASN A 98 1.21 12.76 -19.34
C ASN A 98 1.58 14.08 -18.65
N GLY A 99 2.83 14.25 -18.22
CA GLY A 99 3.27 15.42 -17.47
C GLY A 99 2.68 15.47 -16.06
N MET A 100 2.67 16.66 -15.47
CA MET A 100 2.19 16.88 -14.09
C MET A 100 0.66 17.01 -14.00
N ILE A 101 -0.13 16.28 -14.79
CA ILE A 101 -1.61 16.43 -14.76
C ILE A 101 -2.18 15.96 -13.42
N GLU A 102 -1.66 14.86 -12.88
CA GLU A 102 -2.14 14.28 -11.63
C GLU A 102 -1.41 14.82 -10.39
N TRP A 103 -0.39 15.66 -10.57
CA TRP A 103 0.50 16.14 -9.51
C TRP A 103 0.65 17.65 -9.58
N SER A 104 0.78 18.33 -8.44
CA SER A 104 1.04 19.77 -8.46
C SER A 104 2.43 20.06 -9.03
N GLU A 105 2.51 21.02 -9.96
CA GLU A 105 3.75 21.55 -10.53
C GLU A 105 4.35 22.71 -9.70
N ASP A 106 3.88 22.87 -8.47
CA ASP A 106 4.42 23.84 -7.54
C ASP A 106 5.84 23.43 -7.09
N ASP A 107 6.67 24.43 -6.75
CA ASP A 107 7.99 24.22 -6.15
C ASP A 107 8.97 23.35 -6.97
N ASN A 108 9.05 23.56 -8.29
CA ASN A 108 10.05 23.02 -9.23
C ASN A 108 9.95 21.52 -9.56
N TRP A 109 8.98 20.80 -8.98
CA TRP A 109 8.68 19.44 -9.43
C TRP A 109 8.22 19.43 -10.88
N GLY A 110 8.67 18.44 -11.64
CA GLY A 110 8.33 18.32 -13.06
C GLY A 110 8.75 16.98 -13.64
N THR A 111 8.51 16.79 -14.93
CA THR A 111 8.90 15.57 -15.64
C THR A 111 10.23 15.71 -16.37
N ILE A 112 10.94 14.59 -16.53
CA ILE A 112 12.22 14.49 -17.23
C ILE A 112 12.30 13.18 -18.04
N PHE A 113 13.08 13.17 -19.12
CA PHE A 113 13.30 11.99 -19.97
C PHE A 113 14.32 10.99 -19.39
N ASP A 114 14.02 10.46 -18.21
CA ASP A 114 14.75 9.42 -17.50
C ASP A 114 13.74 8.67 -16.63
N ALA A 115 13.45 7.42 -16.93
CA ALA A 115 12.29 6.71 -16.41
C ALA A 115 12.62 5.25 -16.06
N SER A 116 11.85 4.68 -15.15
CA SER A 116 11.91 3.24 -14.83
C SER A 116 11.27 2.44 -15.97
N GLU A 117 10.12 2.92 -16.45
CA GLU A 117 9.41 2.43 -17.62
C GLU A 117 8.94 3.61 -18.48
N GLY A 118 8.68 3.40 -19.78
CA GLY A 118 8.20 4.48 -20.63
C GLY A 118 9.30 5.50 -21.00
N LEU A 119 8.93 6.78 -21.06
CA LEU A 119 9.80 7.87 -21.50
C LEU A 119 10.14 8.86 -20.38
N SER A 120 9.25 9.07 -19.41
CA SER A 120 9.41 10.12 -18.42
C SER A 120 9.08 9.68 -17.00
N SER A 121 9.82 10.21 -16.03
CA SER A 121 9.48 10.15 -14.60
C SER A 121 9.23 11.55 -14.05
N ILE A 122 8.77 11.64 -12.80
CA ILE A 122 8.63 12.88 -12.05
C ILE A 122 9.84 13.04 -11.12
N THR A 123 10.40 14.25 -11.07
CA THR A 123 11.51 14.63 -10.18
C THR A 123 11.27 16.00 -9.57
N ASP A 124 11.86 16.26 -8.40
CA ASP A 124 11.84 17.59 -7.77
C ASP A 124 12.76 18.61 -8.47
N SER A 125 13.67 18.12 -9.31
CA SER A 125 14.79 18.86 -9.89
C SER A 125 14.99 18.51 -11.38
N PRO A 126 14.01 18.78 -12.26
CA PRO A 126 14.10 18.45 -13.69
C PRO A 126 15.24 19.20 -14.43
N VAL A 127 15.87 20.18 -13.78
CA VAL A 127 17.00 20.95 -14.31
C VAL A 127 18.08 21.13 -13.24
N GLY A 128 19.11 20.28 -13.30
CA GLY A 128 20.24 20.33 -12.37
C GLY A 128 19.87 19.81 -10.98
N ASN A 129 20.67 20.16 -9.99
CA ASN A 129 20.48 19.72 -8.60
C ASN A 129 19.24 20.37 -7.97
N TYR A 130 18.70 19.74 -6.92
CA TYR A 130 17.60 20.31 -6.14
C TYR A 130 17.97 21.66 -5.53
N ILE A 131 16.96 22.48 -5.20
CA ILE A 131 17.21 23.81 -4.62
C ILE A 131 17.36 23.67 -3.09
N GLY A 132 18.40 24.27 -2.50
CA GLY A 132 18.65 24.16 -1.06
C GLY A 132 17.84 25.15 -0.19
N ASP A 133 17.87 26.44 -0.54
CA ASP A 133 17.45 27.56 0.34
C ASP A 133 15.95 27.95 0.30
N TRP A 134 15.11 27.16 -0.34
CA TRP A 134 13.69 27.49 -0.60
C TRP A 134 12.69 27.06 0.49
N GLY A 135 13.16 26.44 1.57
CA GLY A 135 12.29 25.88 2.61
C GLY A 135 11.89 24.43 2.30
N THR A 136 10.61 24.18 1.96
CA THR A 136 10.13 22.82 1.69
C THR A 136 9.40 22.80 0.36
N SER A 137 9.99 22.14 -0.63
CA SER A 137 9.39 21.91 -1.94
C SER A 137 8.48 20.69 -1.91
N LYS A 138 7.33 20.77 -2.58
CA LYS A 138 6.30 19.71 -2.53
C LYS A 138 5.63 19.52 -3.88
N THR A 139 5.44 18.25 -4.25
CA THR A 139 4.41 17.87 -5.20
C THR A 139 3.33 17.05 -4.52
N GLN A 140 2.07 17.42 -4.73
CA GLN A 140 0.90 16.80 -4.14
C GLN A 140 0.04 16.17 -5.22
N LEU A 141 -0.45 14.96 -4.97
CA LEU A 141 -1.44 14.33 -5.84
C LEU A 141 -2.71 15.20 -5.88
N SER A 142 -3.13 15.57 -7.09
CA SER A 142 -4.31 16.40 -7.36
C SER A 142 -5.61 15.70 -6.96
N ARG A 143 -5.62 14.37 -6.97
CA ARG A 143 -6.77 13.55 -6.58
C ARG A 143 -6.84 13.33 -5.07
N ILE A 144 -8.05 13.44 -4.54
CA ILE A 144 -8.38 12.99 -3.18
C ILE A 144 -8.80 11.53 -3.30
N ILE A 145 -8.13 10.64 -2.59
CA ILE A 145 -8.39 9.21 -2.65
C ILE A 145 -9.43 8.82 -1.61
N ASN A 146 -10.43 8.06 -2.04
CA ASN A 146 -11.48 7.51 -1.18
C ASN A 146 -11.24 6.02 -0.97
N PHE A 147 -10.90 5.62 0.25
CA PHE A 147 -10.71 4.22 0.65
C PHE A 147 -11.95 3.61 1.34
N SER A 148 -13.12 4.22 1.23
CA SER A 148 -14.35 3.64 1.79
C SER A 148 -14.65 2.30 1.13
N GLY A 149 -14.70 1.22 1.93
CA GLY A 149 -14.85 -0.14 1.43
C GLY A 149 -13.56 -0.81 0.97
N ILE A 150 -12.45 -0.08 0.97
CA ILE A 150 -11.11 -0.58 0.62
C ILE A 150 -10.37 -0.97 1.90
N PHE A 151 -9.92 -2.23 1.93
CA PHE A 151 -9.15 -2.80 3.02
C PHE A 151 -7.71 -3.02 2.61
N TYR A 152 -6.79 -2.86 3.57
CA TYR A 152 -5.34 -3.01 3.36
C TYR A 152 -4.83 -2.28 2.12
N PRO A 153 -5.17 -0.97 1.94
CA PRO A 153 -4.62 -0.24 0.82
C PRO A 153 -3.10 -0.13 0.97
N PHE A 154 -2.41 -0.05 -0.16
CA PHE A 154 -0.98 0.13 -0.22
C PHE A 154 -0.61 0.91 -1.48
N ILE A 155 0.57 1.51 -1.46
CA ILE A 155 1.15 2.23 -2.59
C ILE A 155 2.40 1.50 -3.04
N THR A 156 2.62 1.49 -4.35
CA THR A 156 3.92 1.16 -4.93
C THR A 156 4.33 2.24 -5.92
N PHE A 157 5.62 2.52 -6.00
CA PHE A 157 6.20 3.37 -7.03
C PHE A 157 7.65 2.97 -7.25
N ASP A 158 8.15 3.20 -8.45
CA ASP A 158 9.58 3.08 -8.72
C ASP A 158 10.27 4.37 -8.28
N ALA A 159 11.43 4.27 -7.62
CA ALA A 159 12.18 5.44 -7.19
C ALA A 159 13.69 5.23 -7.28
N LYS A 160 14.40 6.34 -7.46
CA LYS A 160 15.85 6.49 -7.29
C LYS A 160 16.14 7.89 -6.78
N TRP A 161 17.26 8.10 -6.10
CA TRP A 161 17.57 9.41 -5.53
C TRP A 161 19.06 9.61 -5.25
N ASP A 162 19.46 10.87 -5.21
CA ASP A 162 20.73 11.35 -4.66
C ASP A 162 20.44 12.61 -3.84
N ILE A 163 20.53 12.48 -2.51
CA ILE A 163 20.17 13.51 -1.53
C ILE A 163 21.28 13.58 -0.48
N GLU A 164 21.65 14.78 0.00
CA GLU A 164 22.72 14.92 1.01
C GLU A 164 22.44 14.05 2.25
N GLN A 165 23.25 13.01 2.40
CA GLN A 165 23.07 12.03 3.46
C GLN A 165 23.16 12.67 4.84
N SER A 166 22.21 12.35 5.71
CA SER A 166 22.08 12.83 7.09
C SER A 166 21.68 14.30 7.29
N TYR A 167 21.53 15.12 6.24
CA TYR A 167 21.19 16.55 6.39
C TYR A 167 19.88 16.91 5.69
N ASP A 168 19.72 16.43 4.46
CA ASP A 168 18.58 16.69 3.60
C ASP A 168 17.67 15.47 3.50
N PHE A 169 16.45 15.65 3.02
CA PHE A 169 15.55 14.52 2.83
C PHE A 169 14.42 14.77 1.83
N VAL A 170 13.89 13.65 1.32
CA VAL A 170 12.51 13.57 0.81
C VAL A 170 11.64 12.73 1.74
N GLN A 171 10.40 13.16 1.94
CA GLN A 171 9.37 12.43 2.67
C GLN A 171 8.16 12.19 1.79
N PHE A 172 7.68 10.96 1.76
CA PHE A 172 6.33 10.67 1.30
C PHE A 172 5.36 10.81 2.48
N GLN A 173 4.28 11.58 2.30
CA GLN A 173 3.38 11.97 3.37
C GLN A 173 1.92 11.76 2.96
N ALA A 174 1.06 11.48 3.95
CA ALA A 174 -0.38 11.45 3.77
C ALA A 174 -1.15 12.30 4.79
N SER A 175 -2.34 12.73 4.41
CA SER A 175 -3.26 13.51 5.25
C SER A 175 -4.69 12.99 5.15
N THR A 176 -5.49 13.21 6.20
CA THR A 176 -6.95 12.93 6.22
C THR A 176 -7.80 14.20 6.33
N ASP A 177 -7.17 15.37 6.42
CA ASP A 177 -7.84 16.67 6.54
C ASP A 177 -7.26 17.74 5.59
N GLY A 178 -6.21 17.39 4.82
CA GLY A 178 -5.49 18.30 3.92
C GLY A 178 -4.59 19.32 4.64
N VAL A 179 -4.52 19.28 5.98
CA VAL A 179 -3.81 20.27 6.81
C VAL A 179 -2.67 19.63 7.60
N ASN A 180 -2.95 18.51 8.28
CA ASN A 180 -1.99 17.77 9.06
C ASN A 180 -1.45 16.59 8.23
N TRP A 181 -0.13 16.48 8.14
CA TRP A 181 0.54 15.52 7.27
C TRP A 181 1.41 14.59 8.10
N THR A 182 1.27 13.29 7.84
CA THR A 182 2.00 12.23 8.53
C THR A 182 3.03 11.64 7.56
N PRO A 183 4.33 11.62 7.90
CA PRO A 183 5.34 10.89 7.15
C PRO A 183 5.03 9.39 7.11
N LEU A 184 5.17 8.77 5.95
CA LEU A 184 4.90 7.35 5.74
C LEU A 184 6.19 6.55 5.67
N THR A 185 6.17 5.35 6.25
CA THR A 185 7.30 4.43 6.24
C THR A 185 7.17 3.48 5.06
N GLY A 186 8.27 3.31 4.32
CA GLY A 186 8.41 2.33 3.24
C GLY A 186 9.43 1.26 3.55
N ASN A 187 9.63 0.36 2.60
CA ASN A 187 10.68 -0.65 2.64
C ASN A 187 12.07 -0.04 2.51
N TYR A 188 12.21 1.13 1.84
CA TYR A 188 13.50 1.78 1.59
C TYR A 188 13.69 3.10 2.35
N THR A 189 12.74 3.50 3.19
CA THR A 189 12.93 4.68 4.06
C THR A 189 13.97 4.41 5.14
N SER A 190 14.85 5.39 5.38
CA SER A 190 15.74 5.45 6.53
C SER A 190 15.08 6.26 7.67
N ILE A 191 15.72 6.31 8.84
CA ILE A 191 15.27 7.13 9.96
C ILE A 191 16.11 8.40 10.02
N GLY A 192 15.44 9.56 10.08
CA GLY A 192 16.09 10.86 10.15
C GLY A 192 17.13 10.96 11.26
N SER A 193 18.28 11.53 10.92
CA SER A 193 19.47 11.63 11.77
C SER A 193 19.32 12.64 12.92
N GLY A 194 18.47 13.65 12.74
CA GLY A 194 18.39 14.82 13.62
C GLY A 194 19.38 15.95 13.29
N SER A 195 20.17 15.80 12.23
CA SER A 195 21.10 16.82 11.72
C SER A 195 20.51 17.55 10.51
N GLY A 196 21.07 18.73 10.18
CA GLY A 196 20.55 19.58 9.11
C GLY A 196 19.07 19.91 9.35
N VAL A 197 18.22 19.52 8.40
CA VAL A 197 16.77 19.69 8.48
C VAL A 197 16.01 18.42 8.85
N GLN A 198 16.68 17.26 8.95
CA GLN A 198 16.06 15.97 9.27
C GLN A 198 15.52 15.92 10.70
N THR A 199 14.28 15.47 10.86
CA THR A 199 13.68 15.21 12.18
C THR A 199 14.05 13.81 12.67
N THR A 200 14.58 13.69 13.90
CA THR A 200 14.89 12.37 14.48
C THR A 200 13.65 11.50 14.61
N GLY A 201 13.72 10.28 14.09
CA GLY A 201 12.67 9.27 14.24
C GLY A 201 11.61 9.28 13.14
N GLU A 202 11.65 10.23 12.22
CA GLU A 202 10.74 10.24 11.07
C GLU A 202 11.32 9.40 9.90
N PRO A 203 10.47 8.69 9.14
CA PRO A 203 10.88 8.00 7.93
C PRO A 203 11.23 9.02 6.85
N ILE A 204 12.35 8.81 6.15
CA ILE A 204 12.86 9.70 5.10
C ILE A 204 13.56 8.91 3.98
N TYR A 205 13.78 9.57 2.84
CA TYR A 205 14.78 9.18 1.84
C TYR A 205 15.94 10.16 1.90
N ASP A 206 17.16 9.64 2.05
CA ASP A 206 18.42 10.39 2.02
C ASP A 206 19.56 9.52 1.46
N GLY A 207 20.70 10.13 1.18
CA GLY A 207 21.85 9.45 0.57
C GLY A 207 21.62 9.09 -0.89
N LEU A 208 22.33 8.06 -1.36
CA LEU A 208 22.36 7.66 -2.76
C LEU A 208 21.69 6.30 -2.97
N GLN A 209 20.75 6.27 -3.91
CA GLN A 209 20.12 5.09 -4.49
C GLN A 209 20.16 5.25 -6.02
N GLU A 210 21.22 4.74 -6.67
CA GLU A 210 21.46 4.91 -8.11
C GLU A 210 20.47 4.13 -8.98
N ASP A 211 20.19 2.88 -8.61
CA ASP A 211 19.29 2.00 -9.35
C ASP A 211 17.83 2.26 -8.96
N TRP A 212 16.93 2.21 -9.94
CA TRP A 212 15.48 2.19 -9.71
C TRP A 212 15.10 1.01 -8.82
N ILE A 213 14.46 1.29 -7.69
CA ILE A 213 13.84 0.30 -6.81
C ILE A 213 12.33 0.44 -6.85
N ASN A 214 11.61 -0.65 -6.58
CA ASN A 214 10.17 -0.60 -6.39
C ASN A 214 9.86 -0.49 -4.89
N GLU A 215 9.39 0.67 -4.47
CA GLU A 215 9.01 0.98 -3.09
C GLU A 215 7.60 0.46 -2.79
N THR A 216 7.33 0.12 -1.52
CA THR A 216 5.99 -0.24 -1.06
C THR A 216 5.69 0.43 0.26
N ILE A 217 4.54 1.11 0.32
CA ILE A 217 4.05 1.81 1.51
C ILE A 217 2.74 1.16 1.97
N ASP A 218 2.71 0.64 3.20
CA ASP A 218 1.48 0.14 3.82
C ASP A 218 0.57 1.30 4.23
N LEU A 219 -0.66 1.32 3.71
CA LEU A 219 -1.67 2.31 4.06
C LEU A 219 -2.81 1.72 4.88
N SER A 220 -2.62 0.55 5.52
CA SER A 220 -3.66 -0.11 6.31
C SER A 220 -4.34 0.80 7.35
N PHE A 221 -3.64 1.79 7.90
CA PHE A 221 -4.20 2.83 8.79
C PHE A 221 -5.32 3.67 8.14
N TYR A 222 -5.26 3.84 6.81
CA TYR A 222 -6.19 4.60 5.99
C TYR A 222 -7.36 3.76 5.43
N THR A 223 -7.46 2.49 5.80
CA THR A 223 -8.63 1.63 5.51
C THR A 223 -9.94 2.36 5.87
N ASN A 224 -10.91 2.33 4.97
CA ASN A 224 -12.23 2.97 5.12
C ASN A 224 -12.21 4.49 5.33
N LYS A 225 -11.11 5.19 5.00
CA LYS A 225 -11.08 6.66 5.07
C LYS A 225 -11.68 7.26 3.79
N PRO A 226 -12.68 8.15 3.89
CA PRO A 226 -13.36 8.68 2.71
C PRO A 226 -12.52 9.68 1.91
N ARG A 227 -11.48 10.25 2.53
CA ARG A 227 -10.66 11.31 1.96
C ARG A 227 -9.23 11.19 2.47
N VAL A 228 -8.30 10.91 1.55
CA VAL A 228 -6.87 10.83 1.82
C VAL A 228 -6.12 11.59 0.75
N TRP A 229 -5.15 12.38 1.18
CA TRP A 229 -4.25 13.14 0.31
C TRP A 229 -2.84 12.58 0.43
N PHE A 230 -2.07 12.66 -0.65
CA PHE A 230 -0.69 12.21 -0.72
C PHE A 230 0.21 13.28 -1.30
N ARG A 231 1.44 13.39 -0.81
CA ARG A 231 2.46 14.29 -1.37
C ARG A 231 3.87 13.79 -1.10
N PHE A 232 4.79 14.21 -1.95
CA PHE A 232 6.22 14.21 -1.65
C PHE A 232 6.65 15.58 -1.15
N ALA A 233 7.60 15.61 -0.22
CA ALA A 233 8.14 16.84 0.35
C ALA A 233 9.66 16.72 0.45
N LEU A 234 10.37 17.54 -0.32
CA LEU A 234 11.81 17.72 -0.20
C LEU A 234 12.11 18.87 0.75
N LYS A 235 13.09 18.68 1.62
CA LYS A 235 13.63 19.72 2.48
C LYS A 235 15.14 19.62 2.52
N SER A 236 15.80 20.76 2.30
CA SER A 236 17.25 20.88 2.35
C SER A 236 17.68 21.92 3.40
N ASP A 237 18.89 21.78 3.93
CA ASP A 237 19.52 22.73 4.84
C ASP A 237 20.24 23.89 4.14
N GLY A 238 20.38 23.83 2.80
CA GLY A 238 20.98 24.85 1.95
C GLY A 238 22.51 24.80 1.84
N ALA A 239 23.16 23.72 2.30
CA ALA A 239 24.61 23.59 2.25
C ALA A 239 25.12 22.80 1.04
N ILE A 240 24.61 21.59 0.82
CA ILE A 240 24.98 20.72 -0.31
C ILE A 240 23.71 20.26 -1.01
N GLU A 241 23.62 20.53 -2.30
CA GLU A 241 22.56 20.03 -3.14
C GLU A 241 23.08 18.97 -4.11
N GLU A 242 22.41 17.82 -4.14
CA GLU A 242 22.69 16.71 -5.05
C GLU A 242 21.59 16.61 -6.12
N ASP A 243 21.54 15.52 -6.90
CA ASP A 243 20.66 15.41 -8.07
C ASP A 243 19.17 15.54 -7.71
N GLY A 244 18.69 14.86 -6.66
CA GLY A 244 17.29 14.91 -6.23
C GLY A 244 16.63 13.54 -6.14
N PHE A 245 15.30 13.54 -6.12
CA PHE A 245 14.46 12.36 -5.97
C PHE A 245 13.56 12.19 -7.19
N TYR A 246 13.55 10.98 -7.73
CA TYR A 246 12.76 10.60 -8.88
C TYR A 246 11.74 9.54 -8.46
N PHE A 247 10.53 9.65 -8.99
CA PHE A 247 9.56 8.57 -8.92
C PHE A 247 8.82 8.38 -10.25
N ASP A 248 8.43 7.14 -10.48
CA ASP A 248 7.73 6.68 -11.66
C ASP A 248 6.75 5.56 -11.27
N ASN A 249 5.84 5.18 -12.17
CA ASN A 249 4.92 4.05 -11.99
C ASN A 249 4.19 4.09 -10.64
N PHE A 250 3.56 5.20 -10.30
CA PHE A 250 2.88 5.39 -9.01
C PHE A 250 1.51 4.71 -9.03
N TYR A 251 1.37 3.65 -8.25
CA TYR A 251 0.11 2.92 -8.08
C TYR A 251 -0.44 3.08 -6.67
N ILE A 252 -1.76 3.13 -6.59
CA ILE A 252 -2.52 2.92 -5.36
C ILE A 252 -3.36 1.67 -5.56
N HIS A 253 -3.20 0.71 -4.65
CA HIS A 253 -3.95 -0.53 -4.65
C HIS A 253 -4.72 -0.70 -3.34
N GLY A 254 -5.69 -1.60 -3.36
CA GLY A 254 -6.33 -2.08 -2.16
C GLY A 254 -7.29 -3.22 -2.44
N TYR A 255 -7.88 -3.77 -1.38
CA TYR A 255 -8.81 -4.89 -1.51
C TYR A 255 -10.24 -4.38 -1.28
N SER A 256 -10.99 -4.17 -2.37
CA SER A 256 -12.41 -3.86 -2.24
C SER A 256 -13.17 -5.07 -1.73
N ARG A 257 -13.99 -4.84 -0.70
CA ARG A 257 -14.96 -5.81 -0.19
C ARG A 257 -16.35 -5.67 -0.78
N PHE A 258 -16.52 -4.67 -1.62
CA PHE A 258 -17.79 -4.38 -2.25
C PHE A 258 -17.65 -4.55 -3.74
N MET A 259 -18.68 -5.09 -4.38
CA MET A 259 -18.72 -5.13 -5.83
C MET A 259 -19.15 -3.77 -6.34
N LYS A 260 -18.38 -3.19 -7.26
CA LYS A 260 -18.77 -1.95 -7.92
C LYS A 260 -20.11 -2.16 -8.64
N GLY A 261 -21.10 -1.33 -8.35
CA GLY A 261 -22.48 -1.50 -8.81
C GLY A 261 -23.40 -2.32 -7.89
N ASP A 262 -22.89 -2.93 -6.82
CA ASP A 262 -23.69 -3.54 -5.74
C ASP A 262 -24.05 -2.45 -4.72
N ILE A 263 -25.06 -1.65 -5.06
CA ILE A 263 -25.47 -0.47 -4.31
C ILE A 263 -26.21 -0.86 -3.04
N ASN A 264 -26.92 -2.00 -3.06
CA ASN A 264 -27.67 -2.50 -1.91
C ASN A 264 -26.83 -3.40 -0.97
N GLN A 265 -25.60 -3.74 -1.38
CA GLN A 265 -24.61 -4.54 -0.64
C GLN A 265 -25.08 -5.96 -0.34
N ASP A 266 -25.82 -6.58 -1.27
CA ASP A 266 -26.30 -7.96 -1.15
C ASP A 266 -25.38 -9.01 -1.79
N ASN A 267 -24.21 -8.56 -2.27
CA ASN A 267 -23.25 -9.34 -3.03
C ASN A 267 -23.81 -9.86 -4.36
N SER A 268 -24.68 -9.10 -5.02
CA SER A 268 -25.10 -9.37 -6.40
C SER A 268 -25.43 -8.08 -7.15
N ILE A 269 -24.88 -7.91 -8.35
CA ILE A 269 -25.18 -6.76 -9.21
C ILE A 269 -26.43 -7.08 -10.03
N ASN A 270 -27.54 -6.43 -9.73
CA ASN A 270 -28.83 -6.72 -10.36
C ASN A 270 -29.77 -5.50 -10.43
N ILE A 271 -31.02 -5.73 -10.84
CA ILE A 271 -32.01 -4.65 -11.04
C ILE A 271 -32.35 -3.87 -9.74
N TYR A 272 -32.19 -4.48 -8.57
CA TYR A 272 -32.43 -3.84 -7.28
C TYR A 272 -31.38 -2.75 -6.99
N ASP A 273 -30.14 -2.96 -7.39
CA ASP A 273 -29.09 -1.93 -7.33
C ASP A 273 -29.40 -0.76 -8.24
N LEU A 274 -29.84 -1.06 -9.48
CA LEU A 274 -30.22 -0.03 -10.44
C LEU A 274 -31.38 0.82 -9.93
N ILE A 275 -32.40 0.20 -9.32
CA ILE A 275 -33.52 0.92 -8.70
C ILE A 275 -33.01 1.83 -7.59
N MET A 276 -32.13 1.32 -6.72
CA MET A 276 -31.58 2.10 -5.62
C MET A 276 -30.76 3.31 -6.13
N LEU A 277 -29.91 3.11 -7.13
CA LEU A 277 -29.14 4.19 -7.76
C LEU A 277 -30.06 5.25 -8.40
N ILE A 278 -31.10 4.82 -9.12
CA ILE A 278 -32.11 5.71 -9.71
C ILE A 278 -32.81 6.54 -8.62
N GLU A 279 -33.18 5.90 -7.50
CA GLU A 279 -33.80 6.62 -6.38
C GLU A 279 -32.86 7.69 -5.81
N PHE A 280 -31.57 7.39 -5.63
CA PHE A 280 -30.60 8.40 -5.18
C PHE A 280 -30.47 9.58 -6.15
N VAL A 281 -30.29 9.29 -7.44
CA VAL A 281 -30.12 10.32 -8.49
C VAL A 281 -31.39 11.17 -8.65
N ILE A 282 -32.58 10.57 -8.65
CA ILE A 282 -33.85 11.29 -8.86
C ILE A 282 -34.30 12.06 -7.62
N LEU A 283 -34.16 11.47 -6.42
CA LEU A 283 -34.61 12.10 -5.18
C LEU A 283 -33.62 13.15 -4.66
N GLY A 284 -32.40 13.20 -5.21
CA GLY A 284 -31.36 14.14 -4.79
C GLY A 284 -30.85 13.86 -3.38
N ASN A 285 -30.96 12.62 -2.91
CA ASN A 285 -30.45 12.21 -1.62
C ASN A 285 -28.92 12.06 -1.69
N THR A 286 -28.21 12.51 -0.66
CA THR A 286 -26.79 12.24 -0.54
C THR A 286 -26.57 10.77 -0.24
N LEU A 287 -25.79 10.09 -1.07
CA LEU A 287 -25.34 8.74 -0.81
C LEU A 287 -24.48 8.69 0.46
N PRO A 288 -24.57 7.62 1.26
CA PRO A 288 -23.56 7.37 2.29
C PRO A 288 -22.15 7.28 1.66
N ASP A 289 -21.13 7.81 2.36
CA ASP A 289 -19.75 7.87 1.85
C ASP A 289 -19.19 6.51 1.37
N HIS A 290 -19.66 5.40 1.96
CA HIS A 290 -19.26 4.05 1.60
C HIS A 290 -20.00 3.45 0.40
N ILE A 291 -21.15 4.01 0.03
CA ILE A 291 -21.89 3.61 -1.19
C ILE A 291 -21.44 4.45 -2.38
N PHE A 292 -21.00 5.69 -2.16
CA PHE A 292 -20.50 6.58 -3.21
C PHE A 292 -19.51 5.88 -4.19
N PRO A 293 -18.42 5.22 -3.74
CA PRO A 293 -17.49 4.57 -4.67
C PRO A 293 -18.11 3.37 -5.42
N LEU A 294 -19.18 2.77 -4.89
CA LEU A 294 -19.92 1.69 -5.55
C LEU A 294 -20.89 2.23 -6.60
N ALA A 295 -21.39 3.44 -6.37
CA ALA A 295 -22.37 4.13 -7.19
C ALA A 295 -21.76 4.96 -8.33
N ASP A 296 -20.53 5.44 -8.17
CA ASP A 296 -19.77 6.13 -9.23
C ASP A 296 -19.21 5.07 -10.18
N ILE A 297 -20.03 4.60 -11.13
CA ILE A 297 -19.70 3.47 -11.99
C ILE A 297 -18.66 3.86 -13.04
N ASN A 298 -18.70 5.10 -13.52
CA ASN A 298 -17.84 5.58 -14.60
C ASN A 298 -16.53 6.25 -14.11
N PHE A 299 -16.34 6.37 -12.79
CA PHE A 299 -15.16 6.93 -12.13
C PHE A 299 -14.95 8.44 -12.41
N ASP A 300 -16.02 9.20 -12.62
CA ASP A 300 -15.94 10.64 -12.86
C ASP A 300 -16.10 11.49 -11.58
N ASN A 301 -16.19 10.85 -10.42
CA ASN A 301 -16.46 11.45 -9.11
C ASN A 301 -17.80 12.19 -9.01
N SER A 302 -18.77 11.85 -9.85
CA SER A 302 -20.14 12.36 -9.82
C SER A 302 -21.13 11.20 -9.87
N ILE A 303 -22.27 11.34 -9.18
CA ILE A 303 -23.34 10.33 -9.23
C ILE A 303 -24.50 10.90 -10.04
N ASN A 304 -24.68 10.41 -11.27
CA ASN A 304 -25.63 10.96 -12.22
C ASN A 304 -26.22 9.89 -13.17
N SER A 305 -26.85 10.33 -14.27
CA SER A 305 -27.47 9.43 -15.25
C SER A 305 -26.47 8.50 -15.95
N ASP A 306 -25.21 8.90 -16.05
CA ASP A 306 -24.16 8.13 -16.71
C ASP A 306 -23.79 6.89 -15.89
N ASP A 307 -23.87 6.96 -14.55
CA ASP A 307 -23.72 5.81 -13.67
C ASP A 307 -24.87 4.83 -13.81
N ILE A 308 -26.10 5.32 -13.94
CA ILE A 308 -27.29 4.50 -14.17
C ILE A 308 -27.12 3.70 -15.48
N VAL A 309 -26.68 4.38 -16.54
CA VAL A 309 -26.42 3.75 -17.84
C VAL A 309 -25.30 2.71 -17.72
N SER A 310 -24.22 3.04 -17.03
CA SER A 310 -23.09 2.14 -16.83
C SER A 310 -23.46 0.90 -16.00
N LEU A 311 -24.25 1.07 -14.93
CA LEU A 311 -24.77 -0.03 -14.12
C LEU A 311 -25.71 -0.94 -14.94
N LEU A 312 -26.56 -0.35 -15.78
CA LEU A 312 -27.41 -1.14 -16.69
C LEU A 312 -26.58 -2.00 -17.64
N TYR A 313 -25.48 -1.47 -18.19
CA TYR A 313 -24.57 -2.25 -19.03
C TYR A 313 -23.90 -3.39 -18.26
N LEU A 314 -23.46 -3.15 -17.00
CA LEU A 314 -22.91 -4.20 -16.14
C LEU A 314 -23.91 -5.33 -15.91
N ILE A 315 -25.16 -4.98 -15.55
CA ILE A 315 -26.23 -5.97 -15.32
C ILE A 315 -26.50 -6.77 -16.61
N MET A 316 -26.62 -6.11 -17.76
CA MET A 316 -26.92 -6.80 -19.03
C MET A 316 -25.79 -7.72 -19.50
N ASN A 317 -24.53 -7.38 -19.23
CA ASN A 317 -23.38 -8.21 -19.61
C ASN A 317 -23.13 -9.38 -18.65
N SER A 318 -23.83 -9.40 -17.51
CA SER A 318 -23.75 -10.46 -16.50
C SER A 318 -24.71 -11.63 -16.76
N TYR A 319 -25.53 -11.55 -17.82
CA TYR A 319 -26.49 -12.56 -18.29
C TYR A 319 -26.18 -13.01 -19.73
#